data_AF-A0A1F6DU43-F1
#
_entry.id   AF-A0A1F6DU43-F1
#
_cell.length_a   1.000
_cell.length_b   1.000
_cell.length_c   1.000
_cell.angle_alpha   90.00
_cell.angle_beta   90.00
_cell.angle_gamma   90.00
#
_symmetry.space_group_name_H-M   'P 1'
#
loop_
_entity.id
_entity.type
_entity.pdbx_description
1 polymer ?
#
loop_
_entity_poly.entity_id
_entity_poly.type
_entity_poly.pdbx_seq_one_letter_code
_entity_poly.pdbx_strand_id
1 'polypeptide(L)'
;MLVPMVVEKSQFGERAYDIYSRLLKERIVFLGGPIDDDTANLVIAQFLFLEAEDPKKDISLYINSPGGSVTATLAMVDTMNHVKPAVSTVCVGMAASGAAILLSAGEKGKRFALPNAEVMIHQPHGGAEGQATDIEIT
;
A
#
# COMPACT_ATOMS: atom_id res chain seq x y z
N MET A 1 -6.83 -5.42 17.96
CA MET A 1 -5.92 -4.34 18.40
C MET A 1 -6.76 -3.10 18.63
N LEU A 2 -6.53 -2.34 19.71
CA LEU A 2 -7.18 -1.04 19.91
C LEU A 2 -6.39 0.01 19.12
N VAL A 3 -7.04 0.69 18.17
CA VAL A 3 -6.43 1.80 17.43
C VAL A 3 -6.68 3.09 18.22
N PRO A 4 -5.63 3.85 18.60
CA PRO A 4 -5.81 5.10 19.32
C PRO A 4 -6.58 6.14 18.51
N MET A 5 -7.37 6.96 19.21
CA MET A 5 -8.11 8.07 18.63
C MET A 5 -7.40 9.40 18.91
N VAL A 6 -7.47 10.31 17.95
CA VAL A 6 -6.96 11.68 18.01
C VAL A 6 -8.13 12.63 17.89
N VAL A 7 -8.21 13.62 18.78
CA VAL A 7 -9.24 14.68 18.75
C VAL A 7 -8.63 15.96 18.23
N GLU A 8 -9.19 16.48 17.13
CA GLU A 8 -8.80 17.75 16.52
C GLU A 8 -9.84 18.82 16.88
N LYS A 9 -9.40 19.89 17.53
CA LYS A 9 -10.26 21.03 17.91
C LYS A 9 -10.16 22.12 16.86
N SER A 10 -11.30 22.54 16.33
CA SER A 10 -11.41 23.66 15.38
C SER A 10 -12.43 24.68 15.89
N GLN A 11 -12.45 25.87 15.27
CA GLN A 11 -13.49 26.88 15.55
C GLN A 11 -14.91 26.37 15.26
N PHE A 12 -15.07 25.30 14.47
CA PHE A 12 -16.35 24.68 14.11
C PHE A 12 -16.69 23.44 14.94
N GLY A 13 -15.91 23.14 15.99
CA GLY A 13 -16.13 22.01 16.89
C GLY A 13 -14.97 21.00 16.92
N GLU A 14 -15.21 19.88 17.59
CA GLU A 14 -14.25 18.78 17.75
C GLU A 14 -14.56 17.64 16.77
N ARG A 15 -13.53 17.11 16.11
CA ARG A 15 -13.61 15.89 15.30
C ARG A 15 -12.64 14.85 15.83
N ALA A 16 -13.11 13.62 15.98
CA ALA A 16 -12.29 12.48 16.37
C ALA A 16 -11.96 11.63 15.15
N TYR A 17 -10.69 11.24 15.03
CA TYR A 17 -10.17 10.35 13.99
C TYR A 17 -9.38 9.23 14.65
N ASP A 18 -9.42 8.02 14.11
CA ASP A 18 -8.36 7.06 14.45
C ASP A 18 -7.03 7.54 13.83
N ILE A 19 -5.91 7.00 14.33
CA ILE A 19 -4.59 7.46 13.89
C ILE A 19 -4.35 7.29 12.38
N TYR A 20 -4.91 6.25 11.74
CA TYR A 20 -4.76 6.04 10.30
C TYR A 20 -5.64 7.00 9.51
N SER A 21 -6.88 7.24 9.94
CA SER A 21 -7.72 8.28 9.35
C SER A 21 -7.08 9.66 9.43
N ARG A 22 -6.37 9.95 10.53
CA ARG A 22 -5.62 11.21 10.67
C ARG A 22 -4.44 11.28 9.70
N LEU A 23 -3.73 10.18 9.45
CA LEU A 23 -2.65 10.10 8.47
C LEU A 23 -3.16 10.23 7.02
N LEU A 24 -4.31 9.62 6.71
CA LEU A 24 -4.92 9.71 5.38
C LEU A 24 -5.26 11.16 5.01
N LYS A 25 -5.67 11.98 5.99
CA LYS A 25 -5.88 13.44 5.81
C LYS A 25 -4.58 14.17 5.38
N GLU A 26 -3.41 13.67 5.79
CA GLU A 26 -2.09 14.14 5.31
C GLU A 26 -1.60 13.38 4.07
N ARG A 27 -2.48 12.61 3.40
CA ARG A 27 -2.20 11.82 2.20
C ARG A 27 -1.18 10.70 2.43
N ILE A 28 -1.11 10.19 3.66
CA ILE A 28 -0.29 9.05 4.05
C ILE A 28 -1.16 7.80 4.08
N VAL A 29 -0.80 6.81 3.27
CA VAL A 29 -1.40 5.47 3.25
C VAL A 29 -0.41 4.48 3.85
N PHE A 30 -0.87 3.62 4.75
CA PHE A 30 -0.01 2.64 5.42
C PHE A 30 -0.36 1.23 4.97
N LEU A 31 0.59 0.54 4.34
CA LEU A 31 0.51 -0.87 3.98
C LEU A 31 1.30 -1.68 5.01
N GLY A 32 0.60 -2.21 6.01
CA GLY A 32 1.17 -3.02 7.08
C GLY A 32 0.65 -4.45 7.05
N GLY A 33 1.55 -5.43 7.11
CA GLY A 33 1.18 -6.86 7.13
C GLY A 33 1.04 -7.48 5.74
N PRO A 34 0.53 -8.73 5.66
CA PRO A 34 0.41 -9.47 4.41
C PRO A 34 -0.48 -8.76 3.37
N ILE A 35 -0.19 -8.99 2.09
CA ILE A 35 -1.00 -8.50 0.98
C ILE A 35 -2.02 -9.56 0.57
N ASP A 36 -3.30 -9.27 0.79
CA ASP A 36 -4.46 -10.01 0.30
C ASP A 36 -5.44 -9.07 -0.42
N ASP A 37 -6.54 -9.63 -0.92
CA ASP A 37 -7.53 -8.86 -1.70
C ASP A 37 -8.18 -7.75 -0.86
N ASP A 38 -8.46 -7.99 0.42
CA ASP A 38 -9.03 -6.99 1.32
C ASP A 38 -8.07 -5.81 1.54
N THR A 39 -6.80 -6.12 1.82
CA THR A 39 -5.75 -5.11 2.00
C THR A 39 -5.55 -4.30 0.72
N ALA A 40 -5.49 -4.96 -0.44
CA ALA A 40 -5.35 -4.28 -1.72
C ALA A 40 -6.54 -3.38 -2.01
N ASN A 41 -7.78 -3.86 -1.79
CA ASN A 41 -8.99 -3.06 -1.99
C ASN A 41 -8.99 -1.79 -1.13
N LEU A 42 -8.54 -1.88 0.13
CA LEU A 42 -8.43 -0.72 1.01
C LEU A 42 -7.38 0.28 0.52
N VAL A 43 -6.21 -0.18 0.07
CA VAL A 43 -5.15 0.71 -0.47
C VAL A 43 -5.61 1.38 -1.76
N ILE A 44 -6.24 0.62 -2.67
CA ILE A 44 -6.79 1.13 -3.93
C ILE A 44 -7.86 2.20 -3.66
N ALA A 45 -8.80 1.92 -2.75
CA ALA A 45 -9.84 2.89 -2.38
C ALA A 45 -9.23 4.18 -1.80
N GLN A 46 -8.18 4.08 -0.98
CA GLN A 46 -7.48 5.25 -0.44
C GLN A 46 -6.78 6.06 -1.54
N PHE A 47 -6.15 5.42 -2.52
CA PHE A 47 -5.53 6.14 -3.65
C PHE A 47 -6.54 6.89 -4.50
N LEU A 48 -7.65 6.23 -4.87
CA LEU A 48 -8.73 6.86 -5.64
C LEU A 48 -9.38 8.02 -4.86
N PHE A 49 -9.58 7.85 -3.55
CA PHE A 49 -10.06 8.91 -2.68
C PHE A 49 -9.12 10.12 -2.67
N LEU A 50 -7.81 9.89 -2.50
CA LEU A 50 -6.81 10.97 -2.45
C LEU A 50 -6.62 11.66 -3.81
N GLU A 51 -6.77 10.94 -4.92
CA GLU A 51 -6.82 11.53 -6.26
C GLU A 51 -8.03 12.46 -6.41
N ALA A 52 -9.22 12.02 -5.97
CA ALA A 52 -10.43 12.82 -6.06
C ALA A 52 -10.36 14.10 -5.19
N GLU A 53 -9.74 14.02 -4.01
CA GLU A 53 -9.54 15.16 -3.11
C GLU A 53 -8.59 16.21 -3.69
N ASP A 54 -7.43 15.79 -4.22
CA ASP A 54 -6.48 16.69 -4.87
C ASP A 54 -5.55 15.90 -5.81
N PRO A 55 -5.78 15.94 -7.14
CA PRO A 55 -4.99 15.15 -8.09
C PRO A 55 -3.58 15.70 -8.31
N LYS A 56 -3.24 16.87 -7.75
CA LYS A 56 -1.93 17.52 -7.93
C LYS A 56 -0.97 17.28 -6.78
N LYS A 57 -1.46 16.79 -5.64
CA LYS A 57 -0.64 16.54 -4.45
C LYS A 57 -0.23 15.09 -4.39
N ASP A 58 1.06 14.87 -4.12
CA ASP A 58 1.61 13.53 -3.93
C ASP A 58 0.87 12.71 -2.87
N ILE A 59 0.96 11.39 -3.01
CA ILE A 59 0.52 10.40 -2.01
C ILE A 59 1.76 9.73 -1.45
N SER A 60 1.83 9.51 -0.13
CA SER A 60 2.93 8.78 0.50
C SER A 60 2.46 7.40 0.96
N LEU A 61 2.93 6.34 0.30
CA LEU A 61 2.72 4.96 0.68
C LEU A 61 3.85 4.48 1.59
N TYR A 62 3.55 4.25 2.86
CA TYR A 62 4.46 3.64 3.83
C TYR A 62 4.27 2.12 3.82
N ILE A 63 5.35 1.37 3.64
CA ILE A 63 5.32 -0.08 3.41
C ILE A 63 6.06 -0.79 4.55
N ASN A 64 5.35 -1.68 5.24
CA ASN A 64 5.89 -2.65 6.17
C ASN A 64 5.18 -4.00 5.96
N SER A 65 5.59 -4.74 4.93
CA SER A 65 4.86 -5.91 4.47
C SER A 65 5.80 -7.06 4.05
N PRO A 66 5.46 -8.31 4.42
CA PRO A 66 6.11 -9.50 3.90
C PRO A 66 5.75 -9.80 2.43
N GLY A 67 4.89 -8.99 1.80
CA GLY A 67 4.29 -9.28 0.51
C GLY A 67 3.05 -10.17 0.67
N GLY A 68 2.66 -10.86 -0.40
CA GLY A 68 1.48 -11.73 -0.41
C GLY A 68 1.01 -12.04 -1.83
N SER A 69 -0.30 -11.97 -2.05
CA SER A 69 -0.93 -12.29 -3.33
C SER A 69 -0.34 -11.46 -4.48
N VAL A 70 0.05 -12.14 -5.56
CA VAL A 70 0.60 -11.51 -6.77
C VAL A 70 -0.45 -10.64 -7.44
N THR A 71 -1.69 -11.12 -7.58
CA THR A 71 -2.78 -10.37 -8.23
C THR A 71 -3.15 -9.12 -7.44
N ALA A 72 -3.26 -9.24 -6.12
CA ALA A 72 -3.53 -8.11 -5.23
C ALA A 72 -2.39 -7.07 -5.27
N THR A 73 -1.14 -7.53 -5.33
CA THR A 73 0.03 -6.67 -5.53
C THR A 73 -0.05 -5.90 -6.85
N LEU A 74 -0.31 -6.60 -7.96
CA LEU A 74 -0.38 -5.99 -9.29
C LEU A 74 -1.54 -5.01 -9.42
N ALA A 75 -2.70 -5.28 -8.81
CA ALA A 75 -3.82 -4.35 -8.77
C ALA A 75 -3.46 -3.01 -8.10
N MET A 76 -2.68 -3.06 -7.01
CA MET A 76 -2.16 -1.85 -6.38
C MET A 76 -1.13 -1.14 -7.26
N VAL A 77 -0.21 -1.87 -7.92
CA VAL A 77 0.76 -1.28 -8.87
C VAL A 77 0.06 -0.56 -10.01
N ASP A 78 -0.95 -1.19 -10.62
CA ASP A 78 -1.73 -0.58 -11.70
C ASP A 78 -2.44 0.68 -11.21
N THR A 79 -3.00 0.64 -9.99
CA THR A 79 -3.65 1.81 -9.40
C THR A 79 -2.65 2.94 -9.12
N MET A 80 -1.46 2.64 -8.60
CA MET A 80 -0.39 3.62 -8.39
C MET A 80 0.00 4.34 -9.69
N ASN A 81 0.03 3.61 -10.81
CA ASN A 81 0.34 4.16 -12.13
C ASN A 81 -0.87 4.86 -12.79
N HIS A 82 -2.09 4.50 -12.39
CA HIS A 82 -3.32 5.04 -12.95
C HIS A 82 -3.66 6.42 -12.38
N VAL A 83 -3.51 6.59 -11.07
CA VAL A 83 -3.86 7.85 -10.39
C VAL A 83 -2.93 8.98 -10.83
N LYS A 84 -3.47 10.21 -10.95
CA LYS A 84 -2.69 11.39 -11.34
C LYS A 84 -1.63 11.82 -10.32
N PRO A 85 -1.87 11.77 -9.00
CA PRO A 85 -0.84 12.04 -8.01
C PRO A 85 0.40 11.15 -8.18
N ALA A 86 1.58 11.74 -8.02
CA ALA A 86 2.78 10.93 -7.86
C ALA A 86 2.72 10.16 -6.54
N VAL A 87 2.94 8.86 -6.59
CA VAL A 87 2.99 8.01 -5.40
C VAL A 87 4.44 7.88 -4.93
N SER A 88 4.77 8.52 -3.80
CA SER A 88 6.01 8.28 -3.08
C SER A 88 5.91 6.99 -2.27
N THR A 89 6.96 6.20 -2.24
CA THR A 89 7.02 4.95 -1.46
C THR A 89 8.12 5.02 -0.41
N VAL A 90 7.83 4.53 0.79
CA VAL A 90 8.76 4.53 1.92
C VAL A 90 8.75 3.17 2.60
N CYS A 91 9.86 2.45 2.56
CA CYS A 91 10.03 1.20 3.31
C CYS A 91 10.32 1.49 4.79
N VAL A 92 9.46 1.00 5.68
CA VAL A 92 9.58 1.13 7.14
C VAL A 92 9.53 -0.24 7.80
N GLY A 93 10.69 -0.85 8.03
CA GLY A 93 10.78 -2.23 8.51
C GLY A 93 11.12 -3.18 7.37
N MET A 94 10.13 -3.70 6.65
CA MET A 94 10.37 -4.65 5.55
C MET A 94 9.48 -4.39 4.33
N ALA A 95 10.06 -4.54 3.14
CA ALA A 95 9.34 -4.68 1.88
C ALA A 95 9.84 -5.95 1.17
N ALA A 96 9.10 -7.04 1.38
CA ALA A 96 9.44 -8.35 0.85
C ALA A 96 8.49 -8.78 -0.27
N SER A 97 8.99 -9.55 -1.24
CA SER A 97 8.16 -10.16 -2.30
C SER A 97 7.34 -9.10 -3.07
N GLY A 98 6.01 -9.24 -3.15
CA GLY A 98 5.12 -8.24 -3.74
C GLY A 98 5.26 -6.83 -3.15
N ALA A 99 5.61 -6.70 -1.86
CA ALA A 99 5.86 -5.39 -1.26
C ALA A 99 7.14 -4.72 -1.78
N ALA A 100 8.17 -5.51 -2.17
CA ALA A 100 9.36 -4.98 -2.84
C ALA A 100 9.01 -4.44 -4.24
N ILE A 101 8.06 -5.09 -4.94
CA ILE A 101 7.54 -4.60 -6.22
C ILE A 101 6.85 -3.25 -6.02
N LEU A 102 5.93 -3.14 -5.06
CA LEU A 102 5.25 -1.89 -4.73
C LEU A 102 6.24 -0.77 -4.36
N LEU A 103 7.23 -1.07 -3.51
CA LEU A 103 8.29 -0.13 -3.17
C LEU A 103 8.99 0.39 -4.42
N SER A 104 9.33 -0.49 -5.35
CA SER A 104 10.02 -0.13 -6.60
C SER A 104 9.15 0.62 -7.60
N ALA A 105 7.82 0.46 -7.52
CA ALA A 105 6.82 1.06 -8.42
C ALA A 105 6.47 2.52 -8.07
N GLY A 106 6.96 3.05 -6.95
CA GLY A 106 6.79 4.47 -6.64
C GLY A 106 7.42 5.41 -7.69
N GLU A 107 6.96 6.65 -7.71
CA GLU A 107 7.41 7.69 -8.64
C GLU A 107 8.96 7.82 -8.64
N LYS A 108 9.54 8.03 -9.82
CA LYS A 108 10.99 8.09 -9.97
C LYS A 108 11.57 9.23 -9.13
N GLY A 109 12.55 8.90 -8.27
CA GLY A 109 13.16 9.85 -7.35
C GLY A 109 12.38 10.06 -6.03
N LYS A 110 11.24 9.38 -5.84
CA LYS A 110 10.43 9.44 -4.61
C LYS A 110 10.26 8.07 -3.93
N ARG A 111 11.26 7.20 -4.09
CA ARG A 111 11.31 5.85 -3.50
C ARG A 111 12.39 5.83 -2.41
N PHE A 112 11.99 5.56 -1.18
CA PHE A 112 12.83 5.71 -0.01
C PHE A 112 12.79 4.44 0.87
N ALA A 113 13.83 4.26 1.66
CA ALA A 113 13.89 3.23 2.70
C ALA A 113 14.54 3.83 3.95
N LEU A 114 14.03 3.50 5.12
CA LEU A 114 14.69 3.87 6.38
C LEU A 114 15.98 3.08 6.58
N PRO A 115 16.95 3.56 7.39
CA PRO A 115 18.30 3.00 7.46
C PRO A 115 18.39 1.52 7.85
N ASN A 116 17.42 1.01 8.61
CA ASN A 116 17.38 -0.38 9.07
C ASN A 116 16.29 -1.20 8.34
N ALA A 117 15.74 -0.68 7.25
CA ALA A 117 14.72 -1.38 6.50
C ALA A 117 15.33 -2.46 5.61
N GLU A 118 14.61 -3.57 5.45
CA GLU A 118 15.02 -4.68 4.59
C GLU A 118 14.15 -4.75 3.33
N VAL A 119 14.79 -4.96 2.19
CA VAL A 119 14.13 -5.23 0.92
C VAL A 119 14.53 -6.63 0.47
N MET A 120 13.55 -7.52 0.35
CA MET A 120 13.78 -8.91 -0.01
C MET A 120 13.01 -9.26 -1.29
N ILE A 121 13.72 -9.82 -2.27
CA ILE A 121 13.15 -10.27 -3.54
C ILE A 121 13.28 -11.78 -3.66
N HIS A 122 12.23 -12.43 -4.16
CA HIS A 122 12.25 -13.83 -4.51
C HIS A 122 11.24 -14.10 -5.64
N GLN A 123 11.38 -15.24 -6.32
CA GLN A 123 10.41 -15.67 -7.33
C GLN A 123 9.05 -15.99 -6.70
N PRO A 124 7.93 -15.82 -7.43
CA PRO A 124 6.61 -16.20 -6.94
C PRO A 124 6.55 -17.65 -6.47
N HIS A 125 5.69 -17.92 -5.50
CA HIS A 125 5.39 -19.26 -5.02
C HIS A 125 3.87 -19.47 -5.06
N GLY A 126 3.45 -20.65 -5.48
CA GLY A 126 2.04 -21.02 -5.61
C GLY A 126 1.91 -22.54 -5.72
N GLY A 127 0.68 -23.01 -5.88
CA GLY A 127 0.37 -24.42 -6.08
C GLY A 127 -0.94 -24.60 -6.82
N ALA A 128 -1.08 -25.73 -7.50
CA ALA A 128 -2.27 -26.14 -8.23
C ALA A 128 -2.59 -27.60 -7.87
N GLU A 129 -3.88 -27.92 -7.80
CA GLU A 129 -4.39 -29.29 -7.68
C GLU A 129 -5.51 -29.50 -8.71
N GLY A 130 -5.63 -30.71 -9.28
CA GLY A 130 -6.62 -30.97 -10.31
C GLY A 130 -6.16 -32.00 -11.34
N GLN A 131 -6.75 -31.96 -12.54
CA GLN A 131 -6.30 -32.81 -13.63
C GLN A 131 -4.86 -32.45 -14.02
N ALA A 132 -4.10 -33.42 -14.51
CA ALA A 132 -2.72 -33.17 -14.94
C ALA A 132 -2.63 -32.02 -15.97
N THR A 133 -3.63 -31.92 -16.85
CA THR A 133 -3.75 -30.81 -17.80
C THR A 133 -3.99 -29.46 -17.12
N ASP A 134 -4.75 -29.40 -16.02
CA ASP A 134 -4.99 -28.17 -15.27
C ASP A 134 -3.72 -27.74 -14.51
N ILE A 135 -2.97 -28.71 -13.98
CA ILE A 135 -1.69 -28.46 -13.30
C ILE A 135 -0.62 -27.99 -14.30
N GLU A 136 -0.60 -28.53 -15.53
CA GLU A 136 0.38 -28.17 -16.56
C GLU A 136 0.18 -26.74 -17.11
N ILE A 137 -1.03 -26.21 -17.08
CA ILE A 137 -1.38 -24.88 -17.61
C ILE A 137 -1.52 -23.79 -16.54
N THR A 138 -1.30 -24.13 -15.27
CA THR A 138 -1.27 -23.16 -14.16
C THR A 138 0.14 -22.62 -13.95
#